data_AF-A0A924KD74-F1
#
_entry.id   AF-A0A924KD74-F1
#
_cell.length_a   1.000
_cell.length_b   1.000
_cell.length_c   1.000
_cell.angle_alpha   90.00
_cell.angle_beta   90.00
_cell.angle_gamma   90.00
#
_symmetry.space_group_name_H-M   'P 1'
#
loop_
_entity.id
_entity.type
_entity.pdbx_description
1 polymer ?
#
loop_
_entity_poly.entity_id
_entity_poly.type
_entity_poly.pdbx_seq_one_letter_code
_entity_poly.pdbx_strand_id
1 'polypeptide(L)'
;MINVKSTIKNYYYLVAGILAILFSISHAWNGQTMVLPTLNVDTITIDTRTIFFYVWHIITAENMLFGLAFLFMAFHKDLSKVRFAPWIIAIIIIIRWIVIFGGTLLYNAEGLKSTLIDSIAIVIYVSLIILGIRVKDKQI
;
A
#
# COMPACT_ATOMS: atom_id res chain seq x y z
N MET A 1 22.53 -33.57 -3.50
CA MET A 1 22.28 -32.21 -4.02
C MET A 1 20.89 -31.78 -3.61
N ILE A 2 20.75 -30.84 -2.68
CA ILE A 2 19.46 -30.24 -2.34
C ILE A 2 19.09 -29.31 -3.51
N ASN A 3 18.13 -29.74 -4.32
CA ASN A 3 17.61 -28.96 -5.44
C ASN A 3 16.77 -27.81 -4.88
N VAL A 4 17.38 -26.64 -4.66
CA VAL A 4 16.67 -25.40 -4.31
C VAL A 4 15.94 -24.90 -5.56
N LYS A 5 14.85 -25.58 -5.90
CA LYS A 5 13.92 -25.18 -6.95
C LYS A 5 13.36 -23.82 -6.54
N SER A 6 13.80 -22.74 -7.20
CA SER A 6 13.41 -21.32 -6.98
C SER A 6 12.17 -21.18 -6.08
N THR A 7 12.40 -20.91 -4.78
CA THR A 7 11.34 -20.77 -3.78
C THR A 7 10.38 -19.65 -4.16
N ILE A 8 10.92 -18.58 -4.77
CA ILE A 8 10.16 -17.44 -5.28
C ILE A 8 9.50 -17.83 -6.60
N LYS A 9 8.18 -17.71 -6.66
CA LYS A 9 7.35 -17.93 -7.85
C LYS A 9 7.02 -16.63 -8.58
N ASN A 10 6.93 -15.51 -7.86
CA ASN A 10 6.61 -14.21 -8.42
C ASN A 10 7.45 -13.08 -7.79
N TYR A 11 8.48 -12.63 -8.51
CA TYR A 11 9.35 -11.55 -8.04
C TYR A 11 8.64 -10.19 -7.96
N TYR A 12 7.64 -9.93 -8.80
CA TYR A 12 6.87 -8.70 -8.72
C TYR A 12 6.06 -8.63 -7.43
N TYR A 13 5.44 -9.73 -7.02
CA TYR A 13 4.77 -9.80 -5.72
C TYR A 13 5.75 -9.71 -4.56
N LEU A 14 6.95 -10.29 -4.66
CA LEU A 14 7.96 -10.13 -3.62
C LEU A 14 8.34 -8.65 -3.42
N VAL A 15 8.67 -7.95 -4.51
CA VAL A 15 9.02 -6.53 -4.46
C VAL A 15 7.83 -5.68 -4.00
N ALA A 16 6.63 -5.94 -4.51
CA ALA A 16 5.42 -5.27 -4.07
C ALA A 16 5.19 -5.46 -2.56
N GLY A 17 5.38 -6.68 -2.05
CA GLY A 17 5.25 -6.99 -0.64
C GLY A 17 6.20 -6.18 0.24
N ILE A 18 7.48 -6.12 -0.14
CA ILE A 18 8.49 -5.33 0.57
C ILE A 18 8.14 -3.84 0.53
N LEU A 19 7.79 -3.31 -0.64
CA LEU A 19 7.44 -1.89 -0.78
C LEU A 19 6.23 -1.51 0.08
N ALA A 20 5.19 -2.36 0.14
CA ALA A 20 4.01 -2.09 0.96
C ALA A 20 4.31 -2.05 2.46
N ILE A 21 5.21 -2.93 2.93
CA ILE A 21 5.69 -2.90 4.32
C ILE A 21 6.46 -1.59 4.59
N LEU A 22 7.34 -1.19 3.66
CA LEU A 22 8.05 0.09 3.78
C LEU A 22 7.08 1.29 3.76
N PHE A 23 6.04 1.26 2.92
CA PHE A 23 4.99 2.28 2.91
C PHE A 23 4.20 2.30 4.22
N SER A 24 3.92 1.15 4.83
CA SER A 24 3.26 1.08 6.14
C SER A 24 4.13 1.73 7.23
N ILE A 25 5.42 1.35 7.31
CA ILE A 25 6.34 1.88 8.32
C ILE A 25 6.55 3.38 8.14
N SER A 26 6.81 3.84 6.91
CA SER A 26 6.99 5.27 6.62
C SER A 26 5.73 6.08 6.87
N HIS A 27 4.55 5.55 6.54
CA HIS A 27 3.27 6.20 6.83
C HIS A 27 3.02 6.32 8.34
N ALA A 28 3.26 5.25 9.11
CA ALA A 28 3.15 5.29 10.58
C ALA A 28 4.13 6.30 11.19
N TRP A 29 5.38 6.27 10.74
CA TRP A 29 6.42 7.18 11.22
C TRP A 29 6.07 8.64 10.95
N ASN A 30 5.68 8.97 9.70
CA ASN A 30 5.26 10.32 9.34
C ASN A 30 4.04 10.79 10.13
N GLY A 31 3.07 9.90 10.35
CA GLY A 31 1.90 10.19 11.19
C GLY A 31 2.27 10.58 12.60
N GLN A 32 3.08 9.75 13.25
CA GLN A 32 3.42 9.94 14.65
C GLN A 32 4.35 11.13 14.88
N THR A 33 5.25 11.42 13.94
CA THR A 33 6.29 12.44 14.12
C THR A 33 5.92 13.80 13.56
N MET A 34 5.11 13.85 12.48
CA MET A 34 4.87 15.09 11.75
C MET A 34 3.38 15.49 11.70
N VAL A 35 2.46 14.54 11.50
CA VAL A 35 1.05 14.88 11.19
C VAL A 35 0.15 14.91 12.42
N LEU A 36 0.07 13.82 13.20
CA LEU A 36 -0.81 13.75 14.36
C LEU A 36 -0.49 14.81 15.44
N PRO A 37 0.78 15.19 15.68
CA PRO A 37 1.11 16.26 16.62
C PRO A 37 0.51 17.63 16.25
N THR A 38 0.29 17.94 14.96
CA THR A 38 -0.29 19.23 14.55
C THR A 38 -1.77 19.35 14.93
N LEU A 39 -2.41 18.24 15.27
CA LEU A 39 -3.80 18.22 15.74
C LEU A 39 -3.91 18.54 17.23
N ASN A 40 -2.79 18.61 17.97
CA ASN A 40 -2.76 18.91 19.39
C ASN A 40 -2.81 20.42 19.65
N VAL A 41 -3.85 21.07 19.15
CA VAL A 41 -4.16 22.49 19.36
C VAL A 41 -5.52 22.64 20.01
N ASP A 42 -5.70 23.63 20.88
CA ASP A 42 -6.91 23.80 21.72
C ASP A 42 -8.21 23.92 20.91
N THR A 43 -8.12 24.29 19.63
CA THR A 43 -9.25 24.46 18.72
C THR A 43 -9.79 23.16 18.13
N ILE A 44 -9.05 22.04 18.19
CA ILE A 44 -9.48 20.75 17.65
C ILE A 44 -9.97 19.86 18.80
N THR A 45 -11.22 19.39 18.70
CA THR A 45 -11.85 18.54 19.73
C THR A 45 -11.18 17.16 19.84
N ILE A 46 -11.27 16.55 21.02
CA ILE A 46 -10.73 15.21 21.27
C ILE A 46 -11.34 14.15 20.33
N ASP A 47 -12.63 14.27 20.02
CA ASP A 47 -13.33 13.37 19.09
C ASP A 47 -12.73 13.47 17.69
N THR A 48 -12.51 14.70 17.19
CA THR A 48 -11.88 14.93 15.89
C THR A 48 -10.47 14.34 15.85
N ARG A 49 -9.65 14.57 16.89
CA ARG A 49 -8.29 13.99 16.98
C ARG A 49 -8.33 12.46 16.95
N THR A 50 -9.30 11.86 17.64
CA THR A 50 -9.49 10.41 17.68
C THR A 50 -9.83 9.86 16.30
N ILE A 51 -10.69 10.55 15.54
CA ILE A 51 -11.01 10.21 14.15
C ILE A 51 -9.76 10.21 13.27
N PHE A 52 -9.00 11.29 13.29
CA PHE A 52 -7.74 11.37 12.53
C PHE A 52 -6.75 10.28 12.95
N PHE A 53 -6.63 10.00 14.24
CA PHE A 53 -5.75 8.95 14.75
C PHE A 53 -6.08 7.59 14.14
N TYR A 54 -7.34 7.13 14.24
CA TYR A 54 -7.67 5.80 13.73
C TYR A 54 -7.69 5.76 12.20
N VAL A 55 -8.14 6.82 11.51
CA VAL A 55 -8.12 6.86 10.02
C VAL A 55 -6.69 6.76 9.51
N TRP A 56 -5.76 7.46 10.16
CA TRP A 56 -4.33 7.36 9.82
C TRP A 56 -3.80 5.93 10.01
N HIS A 57 -4.08 5.31 11.15
CA HIS A 57 -3.56 3.98 11.45
C HIS A 57 -4.25 2.85 10.66
N ILE A 58 -5.49 3.03 10.20
CA ILE A 58 -6.15 2.08 9.28
C ILE A 58 -5.34 1.99 7.97
N ILE A 59 -4.94 3.10 7.38
CA ILE A 59 -4.13 3.10 6.14
C ILE A 59 -2.77 2.41 6.36
N THR A 60 -2.14 2.66 7.52
CA THR A 60 -0.92 1.95 7.93
C THR A 60 -1.13 0.45 7.96
N ALA A 61 -2.20 -0.01 8.63
CA ALA A 61 -2.51 -1.43 8.80
C ALA A 61 -2.85 -2.10 7.46
N GLU A 62 -3.62 -1.43 6.60
CA GLU A 62 -3.92 -1.89 5.24
C GLU A 62 -2.66 -2.11 4.42
N ASN A 63 -1.73 -1.14 4.42
CA ASN A 63 -0.47 -1.27 3.69
C ASN A 63 0.36 -2.47 4.19
N MET A 64 0.40 -2.70 5.51
CA MET A 64 1.06 -3.88 6.08
C MET A 64 0.38 -5.17 5.62
N LEU A 65 -0.95 -5.23 5.67
CA LEU A 65 -1.71 -6.39 5.26
C LEU A 65 -1.51 -6.72 3.78
N PHE A 66 -1.52 -5.72 2.91
CA PHE A 66 -1.19 -5.91 1.49
C PHE A 66 0.23 -6.42 1.30
N GLY A 67 1.19 -5.89 2.07
CA GLY A 67 2.56 -6.35 2.06
C GLY A 67 2.70 -7.83 2.38
N LEU A 68 2.11 -8.25 3.51
CA LEU A 68 2.08 -9.65 3.91
C LEU A 68 1.39 -10.52 2.86
N ALA A 69 0.24 -10.10 2.33
CA ALA A 69 -0.47 -10.84 1.30
C ALA A 69 0.40 -11.05 0.05
N PHE A 70 1.08 -10.00 -0.43
CA PHE A 70 1.98 -10.10 -1.57
C PHE A 70 3.19 -11.00 -1.30
N LEU A 71 3.78 -10.93 -0.10
CA LEU A 71 4.85 -11.85 0.29
C LEU A 71 4.34 -13.30 0.25
N PHE A 72 3.19 -13.61 0.85
CA PHE A 72 2.62 -14.97 0.79
C PHE A 72 2.39 -15.44 -0.65
N MET A 73 1.80 -14.59 -1.49
CA MET A 73 1.54 -14.91 -2.90
C MET A 73 2.83 -15.09 -3.71
N ALA A 74 3.91 -14.38 -3.36
CA ALA A 74 5.21 -14.50 -4.06
C ALA A 74 5.81 -15.90 -4.00
N PHE A 75 5.47 -16.69 -2.97
CA PHE A 75 5.95 -18.06 -2.77
C PHE A 75 4.87 -19.12 -3.02
N HIS A 76 3.65 -18.71 -3.41
CA HIS A 76 2.55 -19.65 -3.60
C HIS A 76 2.77 -20.50 -4.86
N LYS A 77 2.57 -21.83 -4.75
CA LYS A 77 2.93 -22.80 -5.80
C LYS A 77 2.11 -22.64 -7.09
N ASP A 78 0.86 -22.20 -6.96
CA ASP A 78 -0.13 -22.11 -8.03
C ASP A 78 -0.70 -20.69 -8.08
N LEU A 79 -0.04 -19.81 -8.85
CA LEU A 79 -0.37 -18.40 -8.91
C LEU A 79 -1.80 -18.16 -9.43
N SER A 80 -2.34 -19.08 -10.23
CA SER A 80 -3.72 -19.00 -10.71
C SER A 80 -4.74 -18.93 -9.56
N LYS A 81 -4.51 -19.67 -8.46
CA LYS A 81 -5.39 -19.71 -7.29
C LYS A 81 -5.40 -18.42 -6.47
N VAL A 82 -4.33 -17.65 -6.54
CA VAL A 82 -4.19 -16.40 -5.77
C VAL A 82 -4.38 -15.15 -6.62
N ARG A 83 -4.57 -15.30 -7.95
CA ARG A 83 -4.60 -14.18 -8.91
C ARG A 83 -5.76 -13.19 -8.71
N PHE A 84 -6.81 -13.57 -7.99
CA PHE A 84 -7.92 -12.67 -7.67
C PHE A 84 -7.55 -11.61 -6.62
N ALA A 85 -6.82 -11.98 -5.56
CA ALA A 85 -6.42 -11.07 -4.48
C ALA A 85 -5.64 -9.82 -4.95
N PRO A 86 -4.60 -9.92 -5.81
CA PRO A 86 -3.83 -8.76 -6.25
C PRO A 86 -4.66 -7.79 -7.12
N TRP A 87 -5.67 -8.28 -7.85
CA TRP A 87 -6.63 -7.40 -8.54
C TRP A 87 -7.44 -6.56 -7.55
N ILE A 88 -7.98 -7.20 -6.50
CA ILE A 88 -8.72 -6.49 -5.45
C ILE A 88 -7.84 -5.47 -4.75
N ILE A 89 -6.61 -5.85 -4.39
CA ILE A 89 -5.66 -4.93 -3.75
C ILE A 89 -5.36 -3.74 -4.66
N ALA A 90 -5.10 -3.96 -5.96
CA ALA A 90 -4.87 -2.88 -6.92
C ALA A 90 -6.08 -1.91 -7.00
N ILE A 91 -7.30 -2.44 -7.04
CA ILE A 91 -8.53 -1.62 -7.07
C ILE A 91 -8.65 -0.80 -5.78
N ILE A 92 -8.43 -1.41 -4.61
CA ILE A 92 -8.50 -0.69 -3.33
C ILE A 92 -7.48 0.44 -3.29
N ILE A 93 -6.24 0.20 -3.75
CA ILE A 93 -5.19 1.23 -3.81
C ILE A 93 -5.61 2.39 -4.73
N ILE A 94 -6.19 2.10 -5.89
CA ILE A 94 -6.65 3.14 -6.84
C ILE A 94 -7.81 3.95 -6.24
N ILE A 95 -8.80 3.29 -5.64
CA ILE A 95 -9.92 3.98 -5.00
C ILE A 95 -9.42 4.88 -3.86
N ARG A 96 -8.53 4.35 -3.01
CA ARG A 96 -7.91 5.11 -1.92
C ARG A 96 -7.16 6.33 -2.47
N TRP A 97 -6.40 6.15 -3.54
CA TRP A 97 -5.72 7.25 -4.21
C TRP A 97 -6.68 8.33 -4.70
N ILE A 98 -7.81 7.94 -5.34
CA ILE A 98 -8.83 8.90 -5.82
C ILE A 98 -9.37 9.74 -4.65
N VAL A 99 -9.64 9.11 -3.50
CA VAL A 99 -10.15 9.82 -2.32
C VAL A 99 -9.12 10.82 -1.78
N ILE A 100 -7.84 10.42 -1.66
CA ILE A 100 -6.76 11.29 -1.16
C ILE A 100 -6.47 12.43 -2.14
N PHE A 101 -6.34 12.12 -3.42
CA PHE A 101 -6.03 13.09 -4.47
C PHE A 101 -7.19 14.07 -4.65
N GLY A 102 -8.41 13.57 -4.78
CA GLY A 102 -9.61 14.39 -4.90
C GLY A 102 -9.85 15.27 -3.68
N GLY A 103 -9.67 14.72 -2.47
CA GLY A 103 -9.74 15.49 -1.23
C GLY A 103 -8.68 16.62 -1.19
N THR A 104 -7.44 16.32 -1.57
CA THR A 104 -6.38 17.34 -1.65
C THR A 104 -6.74 18.42 -2.67
N LEU A 105 -7.19 18.03 -3.86
CA LEU A 105 -7.56 18.97 -4.92
C LEU A 105 -8.68 19.92 -4.50
N LEU A 106 -9.68 19.41 -3.77
CA LEU A 106 -10.85 20.18 -3.35
C LEU A 106 -10.58 21.07 -2.12
N TYR A 107 -9.78 20.60 -1.16
CA TYR A 107 -9.68 21.24 0.16
C TYR A 107 -8.28 21.78 0.49
N ASN A 108 -7.23 21.43 -0.26
CA ASN A 108 -5.86 21.85 0.02
C ASN A 108 -4.98 21.91 -1.25
N ALA A 109 -5.22 22.92 -2.09
CA ALA A 109 -4.50 23.10 -3.36
C ALA A 109 -2.97 23.24 -3.17
N GLU A 110 -2.52 23.83 -2.06
CA GLU A 110 -1.09 23.96 -1.72
C GLU A 110 -0.44 22.59 -1.45
N GLY A 111 -1.21 21.63 -0.92
CA GLY A 111 -0.78 20.25 -0.70
C GLY A 111 -0.72 19.39 -1.98
N LEU A 112 -1.11 19.91 -3.14
CA LEU A 112 -1.16 19.11 -4.37
C LEU A 112 0.21 18.59 -4.79
N LYS A 113 1.29 19.36 -4.55
CA LYS A 113 2.65 18.96 -4.93
C LYS A 113 3.10 17.70 -4.19
N SER A 114 2.84 17.59 -2.88
CA SER A 114 3.16 16.37 -2.12
C SER A 114 2.32 15.20 -2.59
N THR A 115 1.03 15.42 -2.81
CA THR A 115 0.13 14.35 -3.27
C THR A 115 0.47 13.85 -4.67
N LEU A 116 1.06 14.69 -5.53
CA LEU A 116 1.60 14.25 -6.83
C LEU A 116 2.79 13.29 -6.69
N ILE A 117 3.67 13.51 -5.72
CA ILE A 117 4.80 12.60 -5.46
C ILE A 117 4.27 11.24 -5.00
N ASP A 118 3.29 11.23 -4.09
CA ASP A 118 2.63 10.00 -3.64
C ASP A 118 1.91 9.29 -4.79
N SER A 119 1.32 10.06 -5.71
CA SER A 119 0.68 9.53 -6.92
C SER A 119 1.66 8.77 -7.81
N ILE A 120 2.89 9.26 -7.98
CA ILE A 120 3.94 8.57 -8.75
C ILE A 120 4.29 7.23 -8.09
N ALA A 121 4.45 7.20 -6.77
CA ALA A 121 4.73 5.97 -6.04
C ALA A 121 3.60 4.95 -6.21
N ILE A 122 2.34 5.40 -6.18
CA ILE A 122 1.16 4.54 -6.40
C ILE A 122 1.13 3.99 -7.82
N VAL A 123 1.42 4.80 -8.85
CA VAL A 123 1.48 4.34 -10.24
C VAL A 123 2.54 3.24 -10.41
N ILE A 124 3.74 3.43 -9.85
CA ILE A 124 4.80 2.42 -9.87
C ILE A 124 4.34 1.15 -9.15
N TYR A 125 3.74 1.30 -7.97
CA TYR A 125 3.29 0.18 -7.16
C TYR A 125 2.18 -0.64 -7.85
N VAL A 126 1.15 0.01 -8.39
CA VAL A 126 0.08 -0.65 -9.16
C VAL A 126 0.65 -1.33 -10.42
N SER A 127 1.61 -0.71 -11.09
CA SER A 127 2.28 -1.31 -12.25
C SER A 127 2.98 -2.62 -11.89
N LEU A 128 3.69 -2.67 -10.75
CA LEU A 128 4.31 -3.91 -10.24
C LEU A 128 3.25 -4.99 -9.97
N ILE A 129 2.11 -4.63 -9.38
CA ILE A 129 1.01 -5.57 -9.12
C ILE A 129 0.49 -6.15 -10.44
N ILE A 130 0.22 -5.31 -11.44
CA ILE A 130 -0.28 -5.74 -12.75
C ILE A 130 0.74 -6.66 -13.47
N LEU A 131 2.03 -6.33 -13.39
CA LEU A 131 3.08 -7.19 -13.94
C LEU A 131 3.11 -8.55 -13.22
N GLY A 132 2.98 -8.55 -11.90
CA GLY A 132 2.87 -9.77 -11.10
C GLY A 132 1.67 -10.64 -11.48
N ILE A 133 0.51 -10.02 -11.74
CA ILE A 133 -0.69 -10.73 -12.21
C ILE A 133 -0.42 -11.45 -13.52
N ARG A 134 0.33 -10.84 -14.44
CA ARG A 134 0.62 -11.40 -15.78
C ARG A 134 1.64 -12.54 -15.77
N VAL A 135 2.34 -12.78 -14.67
CA VAL A 135 3.24 -13.93 -14.53
C VAL A 135 2.44 -15.23 -14.71
N LYS A 136 2.91 -16.11 -15.59
CA LYS A 136 2.30 -17.44 -15.81
C LYS A 136 2.83 -18.43 -14.79
N ASP A 137 2.00 -19.39 -14.42
CA ASP A 137 2.47 -20.55 -13.68
C ASP A 137 3.52 -21.29 -14.50
N LYS A 138 4.71 -21.45 -13.92
CA LYS A 138 5.73 -22.32 -14.49
C LYS A 138 5.25 -23.74 -14.25
N GLN A 139 4.79 -24.41 -15.31
CA GLN A 139 4.59 -25.87 -15.27
C GLN A 139 5.94 -26.49 -14.89
N ILE A 140 5.93 -27.17 -13.74
CA ILE A 140 7.07 -27.92 -13.24
C ILE A 140 6.96 -29.35 -13.75
#